data_AF-A0A917NA18-F1
#
_entry.id   AF-A0A917NA18-F1
#
_cell.length_a   1.000
_cell.length_b   1.000
_cell.length_c   1.000
_cell.angle_alpha   90.00
_cell.angle_beta   90.00
_cell.angle_gamma   90.00
#
_symmetry.space_group_name_H-M   'P 1'
#
loop_
_entity.id
_entity.type
_entity.pdbx_description
1 polymer ?
#
loop_
_entity_poly.entity_id
_entity_poly.type
_entity_poly.pdbx_seq_one_letter_code
_entity_poly.pdbx_strand_id
1 'polypeptide(L)'
;MKRTTPAIETWFELRGEHWVFKFSKHHSNPPRMAANACPYFMQDDEDEMVDDELISCLNCVYRRWNSQSFECVKLALLSHQRDSEA
;
A
#
# COMPACT_ATOMS: atom_id res chain seq x y z
N MET A 1 9.43 -14.71 16.52
CA MET A 1 10.16 -14.11 15.38
C MET A 1 9.51 -12.77 15.06
N LYS A 2 10.17 -11.64 15.38
CA LYS A 2 9.64 -10.31 15.07
C LYS A 2 9.97 -10.01 13.61
N ARG A 3 8.97 -10.00 12.73
CA ARG A 3 9.16 -9.62 11.33
C ARG A 3 9.50 -8.14 11.31
N THR A 4 10.69 -7.77 10.85
CA THR A 4 11.07 -6.37 10.66
C THR A 4 10.23 -5.84 9.50
N THR A 5 9.16 -5.11 9.79
CA THR A 5 8.38 -4.40 8.76
C THR A 5 9.33 -3.39 8.10
N PRO A 6 9.55 -3.44 6.77
CA PRO A 6 10.25 -2.37 6.07
C PRO A 6 9.55 -1.05 6.36
N ALA A 7 10.34 0.01 6.55
CA ALA A 7 9.81 1.36 6.73
C ALA A 7 8.84 1.66 5.57
N ILE A 8 7.64 2.16 5.88
CA ILE A 8 6.58 2.49 4.91
C ILE A 8 7.14 3.37 3.77
N GLU A 9 8.07 4.26 4.14
CA GLU A 9 8.80 5.22 3.31
C GLU A 9 9.68 4.56 2.22
N THR A 10 9.95 3.26 2.36
CA THR A 10 10.63 2.46 1.33
C THR A 10 9.77 2.40 0.07
N TRP A 11 8.46 2.17 0.25
CA TRP A 11 7.51 1.83 -0.81
C TRP A 11 6.57 2.99 -1.14
N PHE A 12 6.23 3.80 -0.15
CA PHE A 12 5.29 4.91 -0.26
C PHE A 12 5.98 6.23 0.10
N GLU A 13 5.47 7.33 -0.44
CA GLU A 13 5.84 8.68 -0.06
C GLU A 13 4.59 9.48 0.29
N LEU A 14 4.72 10.34 1.30
CA LEU A 14 3.63 11.23 1.71
C LEU A 14 3.61 12.47 0.79
N ARG A 15 2.52 12.64 0.05
CA ARG A 15 2.24 13.83 -0.79
C ARG A 15 1.00 14.52 -0.25
N GLY A 16 1.19 15.55 0.59
CA GLY A 16 0.08 16.14 1.36
C GLY A 16 -0.40 15.15 2.40
N GLU A 17 -1.68 14.75 2.35
CA GLU A 17 -2.28 13.74 3.24
C GLU A 17 -2.29 12.33 2.62
N HIS A 18 -1.79 12.19 1.38
CA HIS A 18 -1.88 10.96 0.61
C HIS A 18 -0.56 10.19 0.63
N TRP A 19 -0.61 8.93 1.06
CA TRP A 19 0.53 8.00 0.94
C TRP A 19 0.51 7.34 -0.43
N VAL A 20 1.34 7.85 -1.34
CA VAL A 20 1.40 7.45 -2.74
C VAL A 20 2.51 6.44 -2.97
N PHE A 21 2.22 5.35 -3.68
CA PHE A 21 3.23 4.35 -4.01
C PHE A 21 4.28 4.94 -4.97
N LYS A 22 5.57 4.78 -4.64
CA LYS A 22 6.69 5.48 -5.29
C LYS A 22 6.97 4.99 -6.71
N PHE A 23 6.55 3.76 -7.03
CA PHE A 23 6.81 3.13 -8.32
C PHE A 23 5.57 3.19 -9.22
N SER A 24 5.77 3.00 -10.53
CA SER A 24 4.66 2.86 -11.46
C SER A 24 3.82 1.63 -11.11
N LYS A 25 2.50 1.75 -11.33
CA LYS A 25 1.57 0.61 -11.23
C LYS A 25 1.86 -0.55 -12.19
N HIS A 26 2.70 -0.33 -13.20
CA HIS A 26 3.08 -1.35 -14.18
C HIS A 26 4.30 -2.18 -13.72
N HIS A 27 4.93 -1.87 -12.58
CA HIS A 27 5.97 -2.72 -12.02
C HIS A 27 5.34 -3.81 -11.15
N SER A 28 5.58 -5.07 -11.49
CA SER A 28 5.02 -6.22 -10.76
C SER A 28 5.73 -6.51 -9.43
N ASN A 29 7.04 -6.41 -9.36
CA ASN A 29 7.79 -6.84 -8.18
C ASN A 29 7.63 -5.92 -6.94
N PRO A 30 7.77 -4.58 -7.04
CA PRO A 30 7.70 -3.70 -5.87
C PRO A 30 6.36 -3.77 -5.09
N PRO A 31 5.18 -3.80 -5.72
CA PRO A 31 3.90 -3.98 -5.02
C PRO A 31 3.79 -5.31 -4.27
N ARG A 32 4.34 -6.40 -4.83
CA ARG A 32 4.38 -7.72 -4.19
C ARG A 32 5.27 -7.72 -2.96
N MET A 33 6.46 -7.12 -3.05
CA MET A 33 7.38 -6.97 -1.91
C MET A 33 6.75 -6.14 -0.80
N ALA A 34 6.11 -5.02 -1.15
CA ALA A 34 5.44 -4.15 -0.19
C ALA A 34 4.29 -4.88 0.52
N ALA A 35 3.43 -5.60 -0.21
CA ALA A 35 2.31 -6.35 0.37
C ALA A 35 2.78 -7.51 1.27
N ASN A 36 3.80 -8.27 0.84
CA ASN A 36 4.36 -9.37 1.66
C ASN A 36 4.89 -8.90 3.01
N ALA A 37 5.32 -7.64 3.09
CA ALA A 37 5.84 -7.05 4.31
C ALA A 37 4.79 -6.21 5.07
N CYS A 38 3.60 -6.02 4.52
CA CYS A 38 2.56 -5.16 5.06
C CYS A 38 1.68 -5.93 6.07
N PRO A 39 1.64 -5.52 7.35
CA PRO A 39 0.78 -6.16 8.35
C PRO A 39 -0.71 -5.84 8.17
N TYR A 40 -1.05 -4.91 7.27
CA TYR A 40 -2.42 -4.47 7.01
C TYR A 40 -2.92 -4.87 5.61
N PHE A 41 -2.17 -5.70 4.87
CA PHE A 41 -2.63 -6.19 3.58
C PHE A 41 -3.97 -6.91 3.74
N MET A 42 -4.91 -6.59 2.86
CA MET A 42 -6.21 -7.25 2.76
C MET A 42 -6.55 -7.34 1.29
N GLN A 43 -6.72 -8.57 0.83
CA GLN A 43 -7.07 -8.89 -0.55
C GLN A 43 -8.36 -8.15 -0.95
N ASP A 44 -8.37 -7.59 -2.16
CA ASP A 44 -9.53 -6.92 -2.75
C ASP A 44 -10.58 -7.94 -3.24
N ASP A 45 -11.65 -7.48 -3.88
CA ASP A 45 -12.57 -8.36 -4.61
C ASP A 45 -11.85 -9.02 -5.81
N GLU A 46 -12.15 -10.30 -6.09
CA GLU A 46 -11.50 -11.08 -7.17
C GLU A 46 -11.62 -10.39 -8.53
N ASP A 47 -12.77 -9.78 -8.82
CA ASP A 47 -13.02 -9.09 -10.08
C ASP A 47 -12.27 -7.75 -10.19
N GLU A 48 -11.72 -7.24 -9.08
CA GLU A 48 -10.93 -5.98 -9.03
C GLU A 48 -9.40 -6.20 -8.98
N MET A 49 -8.94 -7.45 -8.91
CA MET A 49 -7.52 -7.80 -8.93
C MET A 49 -6.92 -7.61 -10.31
N VAL A 50 -5.72 -7.05 -10.36
CA VAL A 50 -5.00 -6.74 -11.61
C VAL A 50 -3.60 -7.32 -11.68
N ASP A 51 -3.07 -7.79 -10.55
CA ASP A 51 -1.81 -8.52 -10.47
C ASP A 51 -2.10 -10.03 -10.43
N ASP A 52 -1.27 -10.82 -11.12
CA ASP A 52 -1.42 -12.29 -11.16
C ASP A 52 -0.97 -12.96 -9.84
N GLU A 53 -0.23 -12.24 -9.00
CA GLU A 53 0.10 -12.66 -7.65
C GLU A 53 -0.92 -12.16 -6.63
N LEU A 54 -1.45 -13.10 -5.84
CA LEU A 54 -2.48 -12.83 -4.83
C LEU A 54 -2.06 -11.74 -3.83
N ILE A 55 -0.81 -11.83 -3.35
CA ILE A 55 -0.25 -10.90 -2.36
C ILE A 55 0.52 -9.79 -3.09
N SER A 56 -0.21 -8.75 -3.48
CA SER A 56 0.31 -7.55 -4.13
C SER A 56 -0.45 -6.32 -3.67
N CYS A 57 0.23 -5.17 -3.47
CA CYS A 57 -0.47 -3.93 -3.13
C CYS A 57 -1.44 -3.47 -4.24
N LEU A 58 -1.29 -3.99 -5.47
CA LEU A 58 -2.23 -3.78 -6.58
C LEU A 58 -3.56 -4.53 -6.37
N ASN A 59 -3.56 -5.60 -5.57
CA ASN A 59 -4.70 -6.45 -5.23
C ASN A 59 -5.18 -6.21 -3.79
N CYS A 60 -4.91 -5.04 -3.22
CA CYS A 60 -5.26 -4.69 -1.85
C CYS A 60 -6.48 -3.77 -1.82
N VAL A 61 -7.49 -4.05 -0.99
CA VAL A 61 -8.73 -3.24 -0.86
C VAL A 61 -8.47 -1.78 -0.46
N TYR A 62 -7.32 -1.50 0.16
CA TYR A 62 -6.90 -0.16 0.57
C TYR A 62 -6.24 0.66 -0.55
N ARG A 63 -6.09 0.09 -1.76
CA ARG A 63 -5.59 0.77 -2.96
C ARG A 63 -6.60 1.79 -3.46
N ARG A 64 -6.14 2.99 -3.81
CA ARG A 64 -6.91 3.92 -4.65
C ARG A 64 -6.08 4.36 -5.84
N TRP A 65 -6.57 4.10 -7.05
CA TRP A 65 -5.84 4.40 -8.28
C TRP A 65 -5.70 5.90 -8.50
N ASN A 66 -4.55 6.29 -9.03
CA ASN A 66 -4.39 7.57 -9.70
C ASN A 66 -3.81 7.33 -11.11
N SER A 67 -3.55 8.42 -11.85
CA SER A 67 -3.11 8.32 -13.25
C SER A 67 -1.77 7.59 -13.41
N GLN A 68 -0.85 7.72 -12.46
CA GLN A 68 0.53 7.21 -12.55
C GLN A 68 0.79 5.95 -11.71
N SER A 69 0.09 5.81 -10.59
CA SER A 69 0.28 4.76 -9.59
C SER A 69 -1.00 4.59 -8.74
N PHE A 70 -0.88 4.40 -7.42
CA PHE A 70 -1.97 4.31 -6.47
C PHE A 70 -1.59 4.83 -5.08
N GLU A 71 -2.60 5.05 -4.26
CA GLU A 71 -2.51 5.47 -2.85
C GLU A 71 -2.90 4.31 -1.93
N CYS A 72 -2.38 4.34 -0.70
CA CYS A 72 -2.82 3.44 0.36
C CYS A 72 -3.61 4.20 1.43
N VAL A 73 -4.94 4.03 1.44
CA VAL A 73 -5.81 4.75 2.39
C VAL A 73 -5.62 4.28 3.83
N LYS A 74 -5.14 3.03 4.04
CA LYS A 74 -4.85 2.52 5.38
C LYS A 74 -3.73 3.30 6.05
N LEU A 75 -2.72 3.71 5.29
CA LEU A 75 -1.62 4.53 5.82
C LEU A 75 -2.07 5.94 6.19
N ALA A 76 -2.98 6.53 5.41
CA ALA A 76 -3.60 7.82 5.75
C ALA A 76 -4.40 7.72 7.05
N LEU A 77 -5.25 6.70 7.19
CA LEU A 77 -6.02 6.46 8.43
C LEU A 77 -5.12 6.29 9.66
N LEU A 78 -4.04 5.51 9.54
CA LEU A 78 -3.07 5.32 10.62
C LEU A 78 -2.29 6.60 10.95
N SER A 79 -2.17 7.53 10.00
CA SER A 79 -1.51 8.82 10.23
C SER A 79 -2.41 9.75 11.04
N HIS A 80 -3.68 9.86 10.66
CA HIS A 80 -4.65 10.68 11.40
C HIS A 80 -4.98 10.14 12.81
N GLN A 81 -4.91 8.82 13.02
CA GLN A 81 -5.09 8.23 14.34
C GLN A 81 -3.99 8.63 15.34
N ARG A 82 -2.78 8.92 14.85
CA ARG A 82 -1.66 9.39 15.70
C ARG A 82 -1.80 10.84 16.12
N ASP A 83 -2.47 11.66 15.32
CA ASP A 83 -2.67 13.08 15.59
C ASP A 83 -3.81 13.33 16.60
N SER A 84 -4.73 12.38 16.75
CA SER A 84 -5.85 12.45 17.71
C SER A 84 -5.50 12.06 19.15
N GLU A 85 -4.27 11.64 19.41
CA GLU A 85 -3.77 11.28 20.76
C GLU A 85 -2.69 12.26 21.28
N ALA A 86 -2.48 13.39 20.59
CA ALA A 86 -1.57 14.48 20.99
C ALA A 86 -2.35 15.71 21.50
#